data_AF-A0A934G0H5-F1
#
_entry.id   AF-A0A934G0H5-F1
#
_cell.length_a   1.000
_cell.length_b   1.000
_cell.length_c   1.000
_cell.angle_alpha   90.00
_cell.angle_beta   90.00
_cell.angle_gamma   90.00
#
_symmetry.space_group_name_H-M   'P 1'
#
loop_
_entity.id
_entity.type
_entity.pdbx_description
1 polymer ?
#
loop_
_entity_poly.entity_id
_entity_poly.type
_entity_poly.pdbx_seq_one_letter_code
_entity_poly.pdbx_strand_id
1 'polypeptide(L)'
;MATKKTAKTEAKPPAMSAKERTELVSKLALKPSANGAAVVEAFSKGAFGEADINVLIDELRTQFDKVENGDLHYCESMLVGQANALQSIFVSLARRAVNQEYVKNYETFLRLALKAQNQSRMTLETLATIKNPPVVFAKQANINQGNGNQQVNNGTPVPDTRAEKNIIQQNELIEVQHGGETLDAHTTGAAIRENQAVEAVD
;
A
#
# COMPACT_ATOMS: atom_id res chain seq x y z
N MET A 1 -49.82 -58.97 16.04
CA MET A 1 -48.44 -58.43 15.89
C MET A 1 -48.54 -56.93 15.70
N ALA A 2 -48.17 -56.14 16.71
CA ALA A 2 -48.15 -54.68 16.63
C ALA A 2 -46.70 -54.21 16.79
N THR A 3 -46.10 -53.73 15.70
CA THR A 3 -44.73 -53.17 15.69
C THR A 3 -44.79 -51.70 16.10
N LYS A 4 -44.27 -51.41 17.30
CA LYS A 4 -44.10 -50.08 17.88
C LYS A 4 -42.91 -49.39 17.21
N LYS A 5 -43.15 -48.32 16.46
CA LYS A 5 -42.12 -47.48 15.84
C LYS A 5 -41.61 -46.50 16.89
N THR A 6 -40.38 -46.69 17.37
CA THR A 6 -39.69 -45.78 18.28
C THR A 6 -39.21 -44.54 17.52
N ALA A 7 -39.71 -43.38 17.89
CA ALA A 7 -39.19 -42.09 17.43
C ALA A 7 -37.82 -41.85 18.09
N LYS A 8 -36.79 -41.58 17.27
CA LYS A 8 -35.49 -41.10 17.74
C LYS A 8 -35.63 -39.62 18.08
N THR A 9 -35.53 -39.28 19.36
CA THR A 9 -35.37 -37.91 19.84
C THR A 9 -33.99 -37.41 19.44
N GLU A 10 -33.91 -36.38 18.60
CA GLU A 10 -32.67 -35.66 18.33
C GLU A 10 -32.16 -35.01 19.62
N ALA A 11 -30.94 -35.39 20.02
CA ALA A 11 -30.31 -34.88 21.23
C ALA A 11 -29.92 -33.41 21.04
N LYS A 12 -30.45 -32.54 21.91
CA LYS A 12 -30.05 -31.13 22.02
C LYS A 12 -28.54 -31.06 22.28
N PRO A 13 -27.77 -30.23 21.54
CA PRO A 13 -26.34 -30.12 21.77
C PRO A 13 -26.04 -29.70 23.22
N PRO A 14 -24.92 -30.18 23.81
CA PRO A 14 -24.57 -29.86 25.18
C PRO A 14 -24.46 -28.35 25.38
N ALA A 15 -25.05 -27.84 26.45
CA ALA A 15 -24.96 -26.42 26.79
C ALA A 15 -23.51 -26.08 27.17
N MET A 16 -22.84 -25.23 26.38
CA MET A 16 -21.50 -24.71 26.68
C MET A 16 -21.44 -24.11 28.09
N SER A 17 -20.37 -24.44 28.83
CA SER A 17 -20.09 -23.88 30.14
C SER A 17 -19.82 -22.37 30.08
N ALA A 18 -19.96 -21.68 31.21
CA ALA A 18 -19.71 -20.24 31.29
C ALA A 18 -18.27 -19.87 30.89
N LYS A 19 -17.29 -20.70 31.26
CA LYS A 19 -15.88 -20.50 30.90
C LYS A 19 -15.66 -20.62 29.39
N GLU A 20 -16.22 -21.66 28.76
CA GLU A 20 -16.15 -21.86 27.31
C GLU A 20 -16.83 -20.74 26.54
N ARG A 21 -17.97 -20.22 27.04
CA ARG A 21 -18.62 -19.03 26.47
C ARG A 21 -17.71 -17.80 26.53
N THR A 22 -17.12 -17.52 27.68
CA THR A 22 -16.21 -16.38 27.84
C THR A 22 -15.01 -16.49 26.90
N GLU A 23 -14.36 -17.65 26.84
CA GLU A 23 -13.23 -17.88 25.93
C GLU A 23 -13.63 -17.73 24.45
N LEU A 24 -14.81 -18.24 24.06
CA LEU A 24 -15.31 -18.13 22.69
C LEU A 24 -15.61 -16.67 22.31
N VAL A 25 -16.23 -15.90 23.23
CA VAL A 25 -16.48 -14.47 23.04
C VAL A 25 -15.17 -13.69 22.92
N SER A 26 -14.17 -13.96 23.77
CA SER A 26 -12.86 -13.31 23.69
C SER A 26 -12.14 -13.63 22.37
N LYS A 27 -12.19 -14.88 21.91
CA LYS A 27 -11.62 -15.26 20.60
C LYS A 27 -12.34 -14.56 19.45
N LEU A 28 -13.66 -14.44 19.52
CA LEU A 28 -14.44 -13.76 18.50
C LEU A 28 -14.10 -12.26 18.46
N ALA A 29 -14.00 -11.60 19.62
CA ALA A 29 -13.66 -10.18 19.72
C ALA A 29 -12.25 -9.81 19.22
N LEU A 30 -11.36 -10.80 19.05
CA LEU A 30 -10.01 -10.58 18.50
C LEU A 30 -9.91 -10.97 17.02
N LYS A 31 -10.95 -11.57 16.43
CA LYS A 31 -10.92 -11.91 15.01
C LYS A 31 -11.02 -10.64 14.16
N PRO A 32 -10.09 -10.41 13.21
CA PRO A 32 -10.13 -9.24 12.33
C PRO A 32 -11.47 -9.10 11.58
N SER A 33 -12.09 -10.21 11.19
CA SER A 33 -13.37 -10.22 10.48
C SER A 33 -14.53 -9.81 11.37
N ALA A 34 -14.52 -10.19 12.65
CA ALA A 34 -15.54 -9.79 13.61
C ALA A 34 -15.45 -8.29 13.94
N ASN A 35 -14.25 -7.79 14.18
CA ASN A 35 -14.05 -6.37 14.45
C ASN A 35 -14.35 -5.50 13.21
N GLY A 36 -13.92 -5.95 12.04
CA GLY A 36 -14.24 -5.29 10.77
C GLY A 36 -15.75 -5.25 10.52
N ALA A 37 -16.43 -6.39 10.70
CA ALA A 37 -17.87 -6.49 10.49
C ALA A 37 -18.65 -5.57 11.43
N ALA A 38 -18.29 -5.52 12.71
CA ALA A 38 -18.94 -4.65 13.68
C ALA A 38 -18.85 -3.16 13.30
N VAL A 39 -17.71 -2.72 12.77
CA VAL A 39 -17.53 -1.35 12.29
C VAL A 39 -18.33 -1.13 11.00
N VAL A 40 -18.23 -2.05 10.03
CA VAL A 40 -18.98 -1.94 8.77
C VAL A 40 -20.49 -1.90 9.02
N GLU A 41 -21.01 -2.74 9.90
CA GLU A 41 -22.42 -2.75 10.30
C GLU A 41 -22.84 -1.38 10.88
N ALA A 42 -22.06 -0.84 11.83
CA ALA A 42 -22.35 0.43 12.47
C ALA A 42 -22.43 1.60 11.47
N PHE A 43 -21.59 1.61 10.44
CA PHE A 43 -21.54 2.67 9.43
C PHE A 43 -22.40 2.42 8.18
N SER A 44 -22.80 1.18 7.90
CA SER A 44 -23.59 0.83 6.71
C SER A 44 -25.09 1.08 6.89
N LYS A 45 -25.60 1.11 8.13
CA LYS A 45 -27.04 1.23 8.40
C LYS A 45 -27.74 2.38 7.68
N GLY A 46 -27.09 3.55 7.58
CA GLY A 46 -27.66 4.74 6.93
C GLY A 46 -27.56 4.75 5.41
N ALA A 47 -26.68 3.93 4.82
CA ALA A 47 -26.39 3.94 3.39
C ALA A 47 -26.95 2.71 2.65
N PHE A 48 -26.94 1.54 3.30
CA PHE A 48 -27.23 0.24 2.68
C PHE A 48 -28.28 -0.60 3.43
N GLY A 49 -28.84 -0.08 4.54
CA GLY A 49 -29.80 -0.80 5.38
C GLY A 49 -29.15 -1.68 6.45
N GLU A 50 -29.96 -2.54 7.09
CA GLU A 50 -29.45 -3.46 8.12
C GLU A 50 -28.70 -4.62 7.48
N ALA A 51 -27.41 -4.74 7.80
CA ALA A 51 -26.54 -5.83 7.33
C ALA A 51 -26.46 -6.92 8.40
N ASP A 52 -26.53 -8.20 7.99
CA ASP A 52 -26.32 -9.31 8.90
C ASP A 52 -24.82 -9.42 9.26
N ILE A 53 -24.52 -9.28 10.55
CA ILE A 53 -23.14 -9.31 11.06
C ILE A 53 -22.42 -10.63 10.75
N ASN A 54 -23.11 -11.78 10.74
CA ASN A 54 -22.49 -13.07 10.43
C ASN A 54 -22.11 -13.13 8.95
N VAL A 55 -22.99 -12.64 8.08
CA VAL A 55 -22.72 -12.53 6.64
C VAL A 55 -21.54 -11.59 6.39
N LEU A 56 -21.48 -10.45 7.08
CA LEU A 56 -20.35 -9.52 6.99
C LEU A 56 -19.03 -10.16 7.45
N ILE A 57 -19.05 -10.97 8.51
CA ILE A 57 -17.86 -11.69 9.00
C ILE A 57 -17.35 -12.66 7.93
N ASP A 58 -18.24 -13.41 7.29
CA ASP A 58 -17.85 -14.40 6.28
C ASP A 58 -17.38 -13.75 4.97
N GLU A 59 -18.00 -12.64 4.56
CA GLU A 59 -17.53 -11.86 3.40
C GLU A 59 -16.15 -11.26 3.68
N LEU A 60 -15.92 -10.68 4.86
CA LEU A 60 -14.60 -10.15 5.23
C LEU A 60 -13.53 -11.23 5.28
N ARG A 61 -13.86 -12.44 5.76
CA ARG A 61 -12.92 -13.58 5.68
C ARG A 61 -12.56 -13.89 4.24
N THR A 62 -13.55 -13.97 3.36
CA THR A 62 -13.34 -14.21 1.93
C THR A 62 -12.43 -13.14 1.31
N GLN A 63 -12.59 -11.87 1.70
CA GLN A 63 -11.70 -10.80 1.25
C GLN A 63 -10.28 -10.94 1.79
N PHE A 64 -10.11 -11.34 3.06
CA PHE A 64 -8.78 -11.59 3.62
C PHE A 64 -8.07 -12.74 2.93
N ASP A 65 -8.78 -13.83 2.65
CA ASP A 65 -8.22 -14.98 1.94
C ASP A 65 -7.77 -14.57 0.53
N LYS A 66 -8.51 -13.71 -0.17
CA LYS A 66 -8.10 -13.17 -1.49
C LYS A 66 -6.81 -12.36 -1.40
N VAL A 67 -6.71 -11.47 -0.41
CA VAL A 67 -5.51 -10.64 -0.20
C VAL A 67 -4.31 -11.49 0.19
N GLU A 68 -4.49 -12.50 1.04
CA GLU A 68 -3.44 -13.45 1.43
C GLU A 68 -2.93 -14.25 0.22
N ASN A 69 -3.80 -14.56 -0.73
CA ASN A 69 -3.46 -15.21 -2.01
C ASN A 69 -2.91 -14.24 -3.08
N GLY A 70 -2.74 -12.95 -2.75
CA GLY A 70 -2.18 -11.95 -3.66
C GLY A 70 -3.19 -11.31 -4.63
N ASP A 71 -4.48 -11.60 -4.52
CA ASP A 71 -5.51 -10.90 -5.28
C ASP A 71 -5.84 -9.55 -4.62
N LEU A 72 -5.31 -8.48 -5.21
CA LEU A 72 -5.49 -7.11 -4.73
C LEU A 72 -6.55 -6.32 -5.50
N HIS A 73 -7.28 -6.91 -6.46
CA HIS A 73 -8.24 -6.18 -7.30
C HIS A 73 -9.31 -5.42 -6.49
N TYR A 74 -9.77 -6.01 -5.39
CA TYR A 74 -10.70 -5.34 -4.49
C TYR A 74 -10.06 -4.12 -3.82
N CYS A 75 -8.84 -4.23 -3.31
CA CYS A 75 -8.10 -3.13 -2.72
C CYS A 75 -7.83 -2.01 -3.74
N GLU A 76 -7.45 -2.37 -4.97
CA GLU A 76 -7.26 -1.42 -6.07
C GLU A 76 -8.55 -0.65 -6.36
N SER A 77 -9.66 -1.37 -6.53
CA SER A 77 -10.99 -0.78 -6.79
C SER A 77 -11.45 0.11 -5.65
N MET A 78 -11.22 -0.32 -4.40
CA MET A 78 -11.55 0.46 -3.20
C MET A 78 -10.76 1.77 -3.15
N LEU A 79 -9.45 1.74 -3.41
CA LEU A 79 -8.61 2.95 -3.41
C LEU A 79 -9.01 3.91 -4.54
N VAL A 80 -9.33 3.41 -5.74
CA VAL A 80 -9.87 4.24 -6.83
C VAL A 80 -11.19 4.88 -6.43
N GLY A 81 -12.10 4.13 -5.82
CA GLY A 81 -13.38 4.64 -5.32
C GLY A 81 -13.19 5.74 -4.26
N GLN A 82 -12.29 5.52 -3.30
CA GLN A 82 -11.95 6.49 -2.25
C GLN A 82 -11.32 7.76 -2.82
N ALA A 83 -10.39 7.63 -3.77
CA ALA A 83 -9.76 8.76 -4.44
C ALA A 83 -10.79 9.63 -5.16
N ASN A 84 -11.75 9.02 -5.87
CA ASN A 84 -12.85 9.71 -6.54
C ASN A 84 -13.82 10.40 -5.55
N ALA A 85 -14.14 9.75 -4.44
CA ALA A 85 -14.97 10.35 -3.39
C ALA A 85 -14.28 11.58 -2.78
N LEU A 86 -12.99 11.48 -2.44
CA LEU A 86 -12.19 12.60 -1.91
C LEU A 86 -12.06 13.74 -2.92
N GLN A 87 -11.88 13.43 -4.21
CA GLN A 87 -11.87 14.44 -5.28
C GLN A 87 -13.23 15.16 -5.37
N SER A 88 -14.33 14.42 -5.26
CA SER A 88 -15.69 14.99 -5.26
C SER A 88 -15.91 15.91 -4.06
N ILE A 89 -15.41 15.53 -2.88
CA ILE A 89 -15.43 16.36 -1.67
C ILE A 89 -14.61 17.65 -1.89
N PHE A 90 -13.40 17.55 -2.45
CA PHE A 90 -12.58 18.71 -2.80
C PHE A 90 -13.35 19.67 -3.70
N VAL A 91 -13.89 19.18 -4.82
CA VAL A 91 -14.64 20.01 -5.78
C VAL A 91 -15.84 20.68 -5.11
N SER A 92 -16.60 19.94 -4.31
CA SER A 92 -17.78 20.46 -3.60
C SER A 92 -17.39 21.56 -2.61
N LEU A 93 -16.37 21.34 -1.78
CA LEU A 93 -15.91 22.31 -0.78
C LEU A 93 -15.27 23.54 -1.41
N ALA A 94 -14.47 23.37 -2.46
CA ALA A 94 -13.87 24.48 -3.20
C ALA A 94 -14.93 25.38 -3.83
N ARG A 95 -15.96 24.78 -4.47
CA ARG A 95 -17.10 25.55 -5.00
C ARG A 95 -17.86 26.27 -3.90
N ARG A 96 -18.07 25.64 -2.74
CA ARG A 96 -18.71 26.29 -1.59
C ARG A 96 -17.88 27.46 -1.06
N ALA A 97 -16.56 27.33 -1.01
CA ALA A 97 -15.65 28.35 -0.53
C ALA A 97 -15.77 29.65 -1.37
N VAL A 98 -15.73 29.55 -2.70
CA VAL A 98 -15.85 30.71 -3.62
C VAL A 98 -17.16 31.48 -3.45
N ASN A 99 -18.21 30.82 -2.97
CA ASN A 99 -19.52 31.43 -2.73
C ASN A 99 -19.70 31.95 -1.29
N GLN A 100 -18.65 31.99 -0.47
CA GLN A 100 -18.74 32.54 0.88
C GLN A 100 -18.45 34.04 0.92
N GLU A 101 -19.31 34.78 1.61
CA GLU A 101 -19.16 36.21 1.87
C GLU A 101 -18.15 36.48 3.00
N TYR A 102 -18.13 35.63 4.03
CA TYR A 102 -17.27 35.80 5.19
C TYR A 102 -15.97 35.00 5.06
N VAL A 103 -14.83 35.68 5.29
CA VAL A 103 -13.48 35.10 5.25
C VAL A 103 -13.35 33.85 6.10
N LYS A 104 -13.96 33.82 7.30
CA LYS A 104 -13.93 32.65 8.18
C LYS A 104 -14.51 31.38 7.53
N ASN A 105 -15.62 31.52 6.80
CA ASN A 105 -16.25 30.40 6.12
C ASN A 105 -15.48 30.03 4.85
N TYR A 106 -15.01 31.03 4.10
CA TYR A 106 -14.14 30.85 2.95
C TYR A 106 -12.91 30.01 3.32
N GLU A 107 -12.19 30.45 4.36
CA GLU A 107 -10.97 29.80 4.84
C GLU A 107 -11.26 28.38 5.33
N THR A 108 -12.37 28.17 6.06
CA THR A 108 -12.75 26.85 6.57
C THR A 108 -13.03 25.86 5.44
N PHE A 109 -13.86 26.23 4.47
CA PHE A 109 -14.16 25.35 3.34
C PHE A 109 -12.93 25.13 2.45
N LEU A 110 -12.16 26.17 2.15
CA LEU A 110 -10.97 26.05 1.34
C LEU A 110 -9.92 25.14 2.00
N ARG A 111 -9.69 25.28 3.31
CA ARG A 111 -8.76 24.42 4.06
C ARG A 111 -9.18 22.95 4.03
N LEU A 112 -10.47 22.67 4.23
CA LEU A 112 -10.99 21.30 4.15
C LEU A 112 -10.92 20.75 2.72
N ALA A 113 -11.13 21.59 1.71
CA ALA A 113 -10.99 21.22 0.31
C ALA A 113 -9.54 20.79 0.01
N LEU A 114 -8.56 21.63 0.33
CA LEU A 114 -7.14 21.33 0.10
C LEU A 114 -6.68 20.09 0.88
N LYS A 115 -7.24 19.84 2.07
CA LYS A 115 -7.02 18.59 2.80
C LYS A 115 -7.57 17.40 2.01
N ALA A 116 -8.81 17.46 1.50
CA ALA A 116 -9.40 16.39 0.70
C ALA A 116 -8.61 16.11 -0.59
N GLN A 117 -8.13 17.16 -1.27
CA GLN A 117 -7.23 17.04 -2.43
C GLN A 117 -5.95 16.28 -2.08
N ASN A 118 -5.28 16.67 -0.99
CA ASN A 118 -4.04 16.00 -0.56
C ASN A 118 -4.31 14.53 -0.22
N GLN A 119 -5.41 14.22 0.47
CA GLN A 119 -5.81 12.83 0.76
C GLN A 119 -6.07 12.03 -0.52
N SER A 120 -6.76 12.60 -1.52
CA SER A 120 -7.01 11.93 -2.81
C SER A 120 -5.70 11.57 -3.52
N ARG A 121 -4.74 12.50 -3.57
CA ARG A 121 -3.39 12.25 -4.12
C ARG A 121 -2.68 11.12 -3.36
N MET A 122 -2.70 11.15 -2.03
CA MET A 122 -2.06 10.10 -1.22
C MET A 122 -2.68 8.73 -1.46
N THR A 123 -4.01 8.64 -1.63
CA THR A 123 -4.68 7.38 -1.97
C THR A 123 -4.19 6.82 -3.32
N LEU A 124 -4.00 7.69 -4.33
CA LEU A 124 -3.45 7.29 -5.63
C LEU A 124 -1.97 6.90 -5.54
N GLU A 125 -1.19 7.55 -4.68
CA GLU A 125 0.20 7.17 -4.41
C GLU A 125 0.30 5.81 -3.72
N THR A 126 -0.59 5.52 -2.77
CA THR A 126 -0.74 4.18 -2.18
C THR A 126 -1.06 3.15 -3.25
N LEU A 127 -2.01 3.45 -4.14
CA LEU A 127 -2.33 2.57 -5.27
C LEU A 127 -1.13 2.33 -6.18
N ALA A 128 -0.40 3.38 -6.56
CA ALA A 128 0.81 3.26 -7.38
C ALA A 128 1.89 2.41 -6.70
N THR A 129 2.04 2.55 -5.38
CA THR A 129 2.96 1.76 -4.56
C THR A 129 2.56 0.29 -4.50
N ILE A 130 1.25 0.00 -4.43
CA ILE A 130 0.74 -1.38 -4.50
C ILE A 130 1.01 -2.00 -5.87
N LYS A 131 0.78 -1.26 -6.96
CA LYS A 131 1.03 -1.75 -8.34
C LYS A 131 2.51 -1.94 -8.64
N ASN A 132 3.34 -1.03 -8.14
CA ASN A 132 4.77 -0.99 -8.40
C ASN A 132 5.52 -0.73 -7.09
N PRO A 133 5.76 -1.78 -6.27
CA PRO A 133 6.48 -1.63 -5.02
C PRO A 133 7.87 -1.05 -5.27
N PRO A 134 8.31 -0.02 -4.53
CA PRO A 134 9.63 0.55 -4.71
C PRO A 134 10.69 -0.53 -4.45
N VAL A 135 11.61 -0.71 -5.40
CA VAL A 135 12.73 -1.63 -5.26
C VAL A 135 13.71 -1.01 -4.26
N VAL A 136 13.58 -1.39 -2.98
CA VAL A 136 14.54 -1.01 -1.95
C VAL A 136 15.74 -1.93 -2.09
N PHE A 137 16.79 -1.45 -2.76
CA PHE A 137 18.11 -2.07 -2.69
C PHE A 137 18.66 -1.81 -1.28
N ALA A 138 18.37 -2.72 -0.36
CA ALA A 138 19.09 -2.77 0.89
C ALA A 138 20.56 -3.07 0.54
N LYS A 139 21.40 -2.02 0.50
CA LYS A 139 22.86 -2.21 0.56
C LYS A 139 23.10 -3.01 1.82
N GLN A 140 23.34 -4.32 1.68
CA GLN A 140 23.83 -5.15 2.76
C GLN A 140 25.17 -4.56 3.18
N ALA A 141 25.13 -3.68 4.18
CA ALA A 141 26.31 -3.35 4.92
C ALA A 141 26.61 -4.61 5.76
N ASN A 142 27.42 -5.51 5.20
CA ASN A 142 28.16 -6.48 6.01
C ASN A 142 29.14 -5.67 6.86
N ILE A 143 28.63 -5.08 7.93
CA ILE A 143 29.39 -4.30 8.87
C ILE A 143 30.22 -5.30 9.68
N ASN A 144 31.42 -5.58 9.18
CA ASN A 144 32.45 -6.26 9.95
C ASN A 144 33.13 -5.21 10.86
N GLN A 145 32.39 -4.73 11.86
CA GLN A 145 32.93 -3.84 12.90
C GLN A 145 33.74 -4.68 13.89
N GLY A 146 34.98 -4.99 13.51
CA GLY A 146 35.98 -5.55 14.42
C GLY A 146 36.68 -6.76 13.84
N ASN A 147 37.75 -6.54 13.06
CA ASN A 147 38.88 -7.46 12.83
C ASN A 147 38.56 -8.96 12.84
N GLY A 148 37.58 -9.41 12.08
CA GLY A 148 37.15 -10.80 12.09
C GLY A 148 36.71 -11.26 10.72
N ASN A 149 37.65 -11.79 9.94
CA ASN A 149 37.39 -12.65 8.79
C ASN A 149 36.42 -13.76 9.22
N GLN A 150 35.13 -13.60 8.90
CA GLN A 150 34.09 -14.55 9.24
C GLN A 150 34.25 -15.78 8.33
N GLN A 151 34.97 -16.78 8.82
CA GLN A 151 35.05 -18.08 8.18
C GLN A 151 33.83 -18.91 8.59
N VAL A 152 32.96 -19.19 7.64
CA VAL A 152 31.90 -20.18 7.79
C VAL A 152 32.50 -21.56 7.49
N ASN A 153 32.87 -22.31 8.52
CA ASN A 153 33.35 -23.68 8.35
C ASN A 153 32.18 -24.66 8.52
N ASN A 154 31.62 -25.14 7.41
CA ASN A 154 30.53 -26.12 7.42
C ASN A 154 30.98 -27.48 6.86
N GLY A 155 32.09 -28.04 7.39
CA GLY A 155 32.55 -29.39 7.05
C GLY A 155 33.77 -29.86 7.87
N THR A 156 33.78 -31.16 8.20
CA THR A 156 34.78 -31.91 9.00
C THR A 156 36.22 -31.71 8.47
N PRO A 157 37.26 -31.58 9.32
CA PRO A 157 38.58 -31.16 8.86
C PRO A 157 39.33 -32.28 8.12
N VAL A 158 39.83 -31.98 6.93
CA VAL A 158 40.73 -32.83 6.13
C VAL A 158 42.15 -32.23 6.18
N PRO A 159 43.23 -33.01 6.29
CA PRO A 159 44.57 -32.46 6.50
C PRO A 159 45.19 -31.90 5.21
N ASP A 160 45.83 -30.73 5.38
CA ASP A 160 46.79 -30.02 4.55
C ASP A 160 46.95 -30.45 3.07
N THR A 161 46.36 -29.64 2.19
CA THR A 161 46.92 -29.39 0.86
C THR A 161 47.04 -27.88 0.65
N ARG A 162 48.29 -27.44 0.43
CA ARG A 162 48.73 -26.07 0.15
C ARG A 162 47.80 -25.38 -0.85
N ALA A 163 47.03 -24.38 -0.41
CA ALA A 163 46.13 -23.63 -1.28
C ALA A 163 46.91 -22.52 -2.00
N GLU A 164 46.88 -22.52 -3.34
CA GLU A 164 47.27 -21.37 -4.14
C GLU A 164 46.35 -20.19 -3.86
N LYS A 165 46.95 -19.00 -3.77
CA LYS A 165 46.27 -17.75 -3.44
C LYS A 165 45.39 -17.34 -4.62
N ASN A 166 44.10 -17.64 -4.55
CA ASN A 166 43.14 -17.16 -5.54
C ASN A 166 42.92 -15.66 -5.32
N ILE A 167 43.53 -14.83 -6.17
CA ILE A 167 43.30 -13.39 -6.18
C ILE A 167 41.92 -13.18 -6.77
N ILE A 168 40.92 -13.01 -5.91
CA ILE A 168 39.61 -12.51 -6.32
C ILE A 168 39.82 -11.05 -6.70
N GLN A 169 39.99 -10.78 -8.00
CA GLN A 169 39.82 -9.43 -8.51
C GLN A 169 38.37 -9.04 -8.23
N GLN A 170 38.18 -8.00 -7.42
CA GLN A 170 36.89 -7.33 -7.31
C GLN A 170 36.51 -6.88 -8.71
N ASN A 171 35.30 -7.22 -9.15
CA ASN A 171 34.69 -6.52 -10.28
C ASN A 171 34.46 -5.09 -9.80
N GLU A 172 35.40 -4.20 -10.12
CA GLU A 172 35.17 -2.77 -10.01
C GLU A 172 33.99 -2.44 -10.91
N LEU A 173 32.94 -1.90 -10.29
CA LEU A 173 31.86 -1.24 -11.00
C LEU A 173 32.54 -0.17 -11.86
N ILE A 174 32.23 -0.11 -13.17
CA ILE A 174 32.61 1.06 -13.97
C ILE A 174 31.87 2.23 -13.33
N GLU A 175 32.57 2.97 -12.47
CA GLU A 175 32.21 4.33 -12.14
C GLU A 175 32.24 5.06 -13.47
N VAL A 176 31.06 5.24 -14.05
CA VAL A 176 30.88 6.27 -15.04
C VAL A 176 31.20 7.56 -14.29
N GLN A 177 32.46 7.99 -14.43
CA GLN A 177 32.89 9.33 -14.14
C GLN A 177 32.08 10.25 -15.05
N HIS A 178 30.86 10.56 -14.64
CA HIS A 178 30.29 11.86 -14.95
C HIS A 178 31.00 12.82 -14.01
N GLY A 179 32.23 13.15 -14.43
CA GLY A 179 32.95 14.27 -13.89
C GLY A 179 32.03 15.47 -13.89
N GLY A 180 32.08 16.22 -12.79
CA GLY A 180 31.64 17.61 -12.80
C GLY A 180 32.49 18.34 -13.83
N GLU A 181 32.01 18.37 -15.05
CA GLU A 181 32.44 19.28 -16.08
C GLU A 181 31.17 20.02 -16.49
N THR A 182 31.04 21.24 -15.97
CA THR A 182 30.10 22.22 -16.48
C THR A 182 30.30 22.33 -17.99
N LEU A 183 29.41 21.71 -18.76
CA LEU A 183 29.34 21.92 -20.20
C LEU A 183 28.78 23.32 -20.45
N ASP A 184 29.70 24.28 -20.42
CA ASP A 184 29.53 25.61 -20.96
C ASP A 184 29.26 25.50 -22.46
N ALA A 185 28.01 25.67 -22.88
CA ALA A 185 27.57 25.51 -24.26
C ALA A 185 27.78 26.81 -25.06
N HIS A 186 28.98 27.38 -25.02
CA HIS A 186 29.36 28.52 -25.86
C HIS A 186 30.34 28.09 -26.95
N THR A 187 29.80 27.81 -28.13
CA THR A 187 30.58 27.84 -29.39
C THR A 187 29.95 28.86 -30.33
N THR A 188 30.78 29.80 -30.79
CA THR A 188 30.43 30.88 -31.72
C THR A 188 30.38 30.33 -33.15
N GLY A 189 29.19 30.29 -33.74
CA GLY A 189 29.00 29.98 -35.16
C GLY A 189 29.18 31.22 -36.06
N ALA A 190 29.88 31.04 -37.19
CA ALA A 190 30.22 32.10 -38.14
C ALA A 190 29.00 32.72 -38.85
N ALA A 191 29.07 34.02 -39.12
CA ALA A 191 28.03 34.78 -39.82
C ALA A 191 27.93 34.38 -41.29
N ILE A 192 26.72 34.01 -41.73
CA ILE A 192 26.39 33.82 -43.14
C ILE A 192 25.82 35.15 -43.65
N ARG A 193 26.45 35.74 -44.67
CA ARG A 193 25.84 36.80 -45.48
C ARG A 193 25.15 36.14 -46.66
N GLU A 194 23.82 36.18 -46.71
CA GLU A 194 23.15 36.18 -48.00
C GLU A 194 21.76 36.85 -47.92
N ASN A 195 21.75 38.03 -48.54
CA ASN A 195 20.65 38.73 -49.17
C ASN A 195 19.78 39.72 -48.38
N GLN A 196 19.66 40.86 -49.04
CA GLN A 196 19.27 42.19 -48.59
C GLN A 196 18.08 42.57 -49.48
N ALA A 197 16.89 42.73 -48.91
CA ALA A 197 15.81 43.49 -49.53
C ALA A 197 14.84 43.96 -48.44
N VAL A 198 14.87 45.26 -48.21
CA VAL A 198 13.99 46.05 -47.36
C VAL A 198 12.67 46.31 -48.07
N GLU A 199 11.55 46.23 -47.35
CA GLU A 199 10.50 47.26 -47.41
C GLU A 199 9.51 47.08 -46.25
N ALA A 200 9.36 48.13 -45.44
CA ALA A 200 8.22 48.35 -44.57
C ALA A 200 7.22 49.18 -45.37
N VAL A 201 5.97 48.75 -45.39
CA VAL A 201 4.83 49.53 -45.90
C VAL A 201 4.10 50.10 -44.69
N ASP A 202 3.81 51.39 -44.75
CA ASP A 202 3.07 52.21 -43.77
C ASP A 202 1.75 51.58 -43.27
#